data_AF-A0A3M1ES33-F1
#
_entry.id   AF-A0A3M1ES33-F1
#
_cell.length_a   1.000
_cell.length_b   1.000
_cell.length_c   1.000
_cell.angle_alpha   90.00
_cell.angle_beta   90.00
_cell.angle_gamma   90.00
#
_symmetry.space_group_name_H-M   'P 1'
#
loop_
_entity.id
_entity.type
_entity.pdbx_description
1 polymer ?
#
loop_
_entity_poly.entity_id
_entity_poly.type
_entity_poly.pdbx_seq_one_letter_code
_entity_poly.pdbx_strand_id
1 'polypeptide(L)'
;MRIREFVFIVLILLVVAGMSVAFGWWAGRAGAQRGAGAVMGLAVGTPVDLRSGRRIRVYMGPEIAGEPAFTIVAGHVYRGSQLGRPLLTLENRRVYSGGNAAGPLLYEFDDSRVVEAGAGRIVRFVQRGHSIYFGPDPQAPVLFSFQGTRIYRGEPADGRILATCNTALTDPDLIKLVSIVLYMETLE
;
A
#
# COMPACT_ATOMS: atom_id res chain seq x y z
N MET A 1 7.74 1.76 -29.06
CA MET A 1 8.05 2.41 -27.77
C MET A 1 7.64 3.86 -27.90
N ARG A 2 6.57 4.29 -27.21
CA ARG A 2 5.95 5.59 -27.49
C ARG A 2 6.65 6.65 -26.63
N ILE A 3 7.04 7.77 -27.25
CA ILE A 3 7.72 8.94 -26.65
C ILE A 3 7.16 9.37 -25.27
N ARG A 4 5.89 9.07 -25.00
CA ARG A 4 5.20 9.35 -23.72
C ARG A 4 5.75 8.55 -22.53
N GLU A 5 6.27 7.33 -22.73
CA GLU A 5 6.83 6.50 -21.66
C GLU A 5 8.23 6.99 -21.23
N PHE A 6 8.99 7.57 -22.17
CA PHE A 6 10.32 8.11 -21.89
C PHE A 6 10.26 9.41 -21.08
N VAL A 7 9.26 10.26 -21.35
CA VAL A 7 9.02 11.50 -20.59
C VAL A 7 8.67 11.17 -19.13
N PHE A 8 7.95 10.08 -18.88
CA PHE A 8 7.55 9.66 -17.53
C PHE A 8 8.74 9.24 -16.65
N ILE A 9 9.69 8.49 -17.21
CA ILE A 9 10.90 8.04 -16.50
C ILE A 9 11.85 9.21 -16.24
N VAL A 10 12.01 10.13 -17.19
CA VAL A 10 12.89 11.30 -17.05
C VAL A 10 12.33 12.30 -16.04
N LEU A 11 11.01 12.47 -15.95
CA LEU A 11 10.39 13.38 -14.98
C LEU A 11 10.56 12.88 -13.53
N ILE A 12 10.40 11.57 -13.30
CA ILE A 12 10.61 10.95 -11.98
C ILE A 12 12.07 11.08 -11.54
N LEU A 13 13.03 10.88 -12.45
CA LEU A 13 14.45 11.05 -12.16
C LEU A 13 14.83 12.51 -11.84
N LEU A 14 14.20 13.50 -12.48
CA LEU A 14 14.46 14.92 -12.24
C LEU A 14 13.95 15.40 -10.86
N VAL A 15 12.82 14.87 -10.37
CA VAL A 15 12.29 15.19 -9.03
C VAL A 15 13.17 14.59 -7.93
N VAL A 16 13.72 13.39 -8.14
CA VAL A 16 14.64 12.74 -7.19
C VAL A 16 15.99 13.46 -7.11
N ALA A 17 16.49 14.01 -8.23
CA ALA A 17 17.74 14.77 -8.25
C ALA A 17 17.59 16.18 -7.62
N GLY A 18 16.42 16.81 -7.74
CA GLY A 18 16.18 18.18 -7.26
C GLY A 18 16.03 18.34 -5.75
N MET A 19 15.66 17.29 -5.00
CA MET A 19 15.40 17.38 -3.55
C MET A 19 16.62 17.09 -2.66
N SER A 20 17.78 16.76 -3.22
CA SER A 20 18.97 16.34 -2.44
C SER A 20 19.79 17.47 -1.79
N VAL A 21 19.37 18.75 -1.87
CA VAL A 21 20.24 19.89 -1.47
C VAL A 21 19.80 20.61 -0.19
N ALA A 22 18.65 20.26 0.41
CA ALA A 22 18.18 20.91 1.63
C ALA A 22 17.78 19.86 2.64
N PHE A 23 18.68 19.56 3.58
CA PHE A 23 18.46 19.19 4.99
C PHE A 23 19.69 18.47 5.56
N GLY A 24 20.87 19.02 5.27
CA GLY A 24 22.05 18.82 6.10
C GLY A 24 22.02 19.88 7.19
N TRP A 25 21.80 19.46 8.44
CA TRP A 25 22.09 20.11 9.73
C TRP A 25 20.94 19.81 10.68
N TRP A 26 21.15 18.83 11.56
CA TRP A 26 21.14 19.07 13.01
C TRP A 26 21.27 17.71 13.73
N ALA A 27 22.49 17.45 14.20
CA ALA A 27 22.81 16.34 15.07
C ALA A 27 22.39 16.66 16.50
N GLY A 28 21.89 15.67 17.25
CA GLY A 28 21.84 15.80 18.72
C GLY A 28 20.98 14.81 19.49
N ARG A 29 21.66 13.93 20.23
CA ARG A 29 21.24 13.20 21.45
C ARG A 29 20.34 11.95 21.35
N ALA A 30 21.06 10.83 21.27
CA ALA A 30 21.07 9.68 22.19
C ALA A 30 19.94 9.52 23.23
N GLY A 31 19.39 8.31 23.26
CA GLY A 31 18.72 7.70 24.41
C GLY A 31 18.73 6.18 24.24
N ALA A 32 19.73 5.52 24.82
CA ALA A 32 19.86 4.07 24.84
C ALA A 32 18.94 3.47 25.92
N GLN A 33 18.18 2.44 25.58
CA GLN A 33 17.83 1.39 26.53
C GLN A 33 17.99 0.02 25.87
N ARG A 34 18.94 -0.74 26.41
CA ARG A 34 19.12 -2.16 26.18
C ARG A 34 18.06 -2.90 27.02
N GLY A 35 17.30 -3.77 26.36
CA GLY A 35 16.63 -4.89 26.98
C GLY A 35 16.97 -6.14 26.17
N ALA A 36 17.89 -6.94 26.68
CA ALA A 36 18.30 -8.20 26.08
C ALA A 36 17.30 -9.31 26.40
N GLY A 37 17.11 -10.23 25.46
CA GLY A 37 16.72 -11.60 25.74
C GLY A 37 15.32 -11.99 25.28
N ALA A 38 15.23 -12.49 24.04
CA ALA A 38 14.68 -13.81 23.73
C ALA A 38 14.63 -13.98 22.20
N VAL A 39 15.60 -14.69 21.65
CA VAL A 39 15.48 -15.31 20.32
C VAL A 39 14.74 -16.62 20.52
N MET A 40 13.48 -16.70 20.08
CA MET A 40 12.79 -17.97 19.85
C MET A 40 11.76 -17.79 18.73
N GLY A 41 11.84 -18.67 17.74
CA GLY A 41 10.68 -19.04 16.92
C GLY A 41 10.53 -18.24 15.62
N LEU A 42 11.03 -18.85 14.55
CA LEU A 42 10.76 -18.53 13.16
C LEU A 42 9.24 -18.55 12.90
N ALA A 43 8.53 -17.45 13.14
CA ALA A 43 7.21 -17.25 12.57
C ALA A 43 7.41 -16.85 11.10
N VAL A 44 7.66 -17.84 10.24
CA VAL A 44 7.42 -17.70 8.81
C VAL A 44 5.93 -17.35 8.71
N GLY A 45 5.65 -16.05 8.56
CA GLY A 45 4.29 -15.55 8.46
C GLY A 45 3.55 -16.40 7.44
N THR A 46 2.50 -17.07 7.88
CA THR A 46 1.64 -17.87 7.00
C THR A 46 1.31 -17.01 5.77
N PRO A 47 1.64 -17.48 4.55
CA PRO A 47 1.28 -16.74 3.35
C PRO A 47 -0.22 -16.46 3.39
N VAL A 48 -0.59 -15.22 3.06
CA VAL A 48 -2.00 -14.79 3.02
C VAL A 48 -2.78 -15.83 2.22
N ASP A 49 -3.73 -16.50 2.86
CA ASP A 49 -4.56 -17.50 2.19
C ASP A 49 -5.64 -16.79 1.35
N LEU A 50 -5.20 -16.22 0.23
CA LEU A 50 -6.05 -15.62 -0.79
C LEU A 50 -6.81 -16.71 -1.57
N ARG A 51 -6.64 -18.00 -1.23
CA ARG A 51 -7.30 -19.15 -1.87
C ARG A 51 -8.78 -19.27 -1.56
N SER A 52 -9.33 -18.47 -0.64
CA SER A 52 -10.80 -18.41 -0.48
C SER A 52 -11.53 -17.99 -1.76
N GLY A 53 -10.81 -17.49 -2.78
CA GLY A 53 -11.43 -16.99 -4.02
C GLY A 53 -12.27 -15.74 -3.77
N ARG A 54 -12.18 -15.15 -2.57
CA ARG A 54 -12.94 -13.96 -2.18
C ARG A 54 -12.64 -12.84 -3.17
N ARG A 55 -13.68 -12.44 -3.91
CA ARG A 55 -13.62 -11.34 -4.86
C ARG A 55 -14.05 -10.05 -4.18
N ILE A 56 -13.09 -9.16 -3.98
CA ILE A 56 -13.30 -7.82 -3.45
C ILE A 56 -13.42 -6.87 -4.63
N ARG A 57 -14.43 -6.02 -4.62
CA ARG A 57 -14.67 -4.98 -5.60
C ARG A 57 -14.64 -3.65 -4.87
N VAL A 58 -13.84 -2.72 -5.38
CA VAL A 58 -13.66 -1.39 -4.83
C VAL A 58 -14.34 -0.40 -5.77
N TYR A 59 -15.33 0.32 -5.25
CA TYR A 59 -16.10 1.34 -5.95
C TYR A 59 -15.65 2.71 -5.44
N MET A 60 -15.36 3.65 -6.33
CA MET A 60 -14.98 5.00 -5.91
C MET A 60 -16.21 5.76 -5.43
N GLY A 61 -16.08 6.43 -4.29
CA GLY A 61 -17.16 7.17 -3.66
C GLY A 61 -17.96 6.40 -2.59
N PRO A 62 -19.06 6.99 -2.11
CA PRO A 62 -19.79 6.53 -0.92
C PRO A 62 -20.72 5.33 -1.16
N GLU A 63 -21.00 5.01 -2.41
CA GLU A 63 -22.01 4.02 -2.80
C GLU A 63 -21.44 2.97 -3.75
N ILE A 64 -22.04 1.77 -3.71
CA ILE A 64 -21.77 0.70 -4.68
C ILE A 64 -22.67 0.95 -5.89
N ALA A 65 -22.14 1.66 -6.87
CA ALA A 65 -22.84 1.96 -8.12
C ALA A 65 -21.90 1.83 -9.32
N GLY A 66 -22.43 1.32 -10.44
CA GLY A 66 -21.69 1.17 -11.69
C GLY A 66 -20.61 0.10 -11.66
N GLU A 67 -19.56 0.31 -12.45
CA GLU A 67 -18.39 -0.57 -12.51
C GLU A 67 -17.43 -0.29 -11.35
N PRO A 68 -16.87 -1.32 -10.69
CA PRO A 68 -15.85 -1.11 -9.69
C PRO A 68 -14.61 -0.50 -10.35
N ALA A 69 -13.93 0.41 -9.66
CA ALA A 69 -12.64 0.91 -10.12
C ALA A 69 -11.58 -0.20 -10.10
N PHE A 70 -11.63 -1.06 -9.07
CA PHE A 70 -10.71 -2.18 -8.93
C PHE A 70 -11.39 -3.45 -8.48
N THR A 71 -10.90 -4.58 -8.97
CA THR A 71 -11.25 -5.92 -8.48
C THR A 71 -10.01 -6.60 -7.92
N ILE A 72 -10.11 -7.15 -6.72
CA ILE A 72 -9.05 -7.92 -6.06
C ILE A 72 -9.56 -9.35 -5.87
N VAL A 73 -8.87 -10.33 -6.44
CA VAL A 73 -9.23 -11.74 -6.34
C VAL A 73 -7.98 -12.60 -6.42
N ALA A 74 -7.87 -13.61 -5.56
CA ALA A 74 -6.71 -14.53 -5.54
C ALA A 74 -5.35 -13.80 -5.50
N GLY A 75 -5.28 -12.68 -4.78
CA GLY A 75 -4.07 -11.85 -4.68
C GLY A 75 -3.75 -11.00 -5.91
N HIS A 76 -4.62 -10.96 -6.90
CA HIS A 76 -4.40 -10.18 -8.11
C HIS A 76 -5.31 -8.96 -8.09
N VAL A 77 -4.77 -7.79 -8.48
CA VAL A 77 -5.51 -6.53 -8.61
C VAL A 77 -5.75 -6.25 -10.09
N TYR A 78 -6.99 -5.97 -10.46
CA TYR A 78 -7.43 -5.65 -11.82
C TYR A 78 -8.11 -4.29 -11.83
N ARG A 79 -7.98 -3.54 -12.93
CA ARG A 79 -8.81 -2.35 -13.19
C ARG A 79 -10.19 -2.81 -13.66
N GLY A 80 -11.27 -2.27 -13.09
CA GLY A 80 -12.62 -2.65 -13.51
C GLY A 80 -13.11 -3.99 -12.94
N SER A 81 -14.25 -4.46 -13.47
CA SER A 81 -14.80 -5.80 -13.18
C SER A 81 -14.22 -6.91 -14.08
N GLN A 82 -13.64 -6.55 -15.23
CA GLN A 82 -13.11 -7.49 -16.21
C GLN A 82 -11.74 -8.02 -15.77
N LEU A 83 -11.63 -9.35 -15.67
CA LEU A 83 -10.38 -10.02 -15.31
C LEU A 83 -9.49 -10.17 -16.54
N GLY A 84 -8.81 -9.08 -16.90
CA GLY A 84 -7.78 -9.06 -17.95
C GLY A 84 -6.39 -9.38 -17.39
N ARG A 85 -5.40 -8.58 -17.79
CA ARG A 85 -4.07 -8.64 -17.16
C ARG A 85 -4.11 -7.94 -15.80
N PRO A 86 -3.62 -8.58 -14.72
CA PRO A 86 -3.52 -7.91 -13.43
C PRO A 86 -2.57 -6.71 -13.50
N LEU A 87 -2.92 -5.65 -12.78
CA LEU A 87 -2.05 -4.50 -12.53
C LEU A 87 -0.99 -4.84 -11.48
N LEU A 88 -1.38 -5.58 -10.44
CA LEU A 88 -0.54 -5.97 -9.33
C LEU A 88 -0.80 -7.42 -8.93
N THR A 89 0.22 -8.04 -8.38
CA THR A 89 0.14 -9.36 -7.76
C THR A 89 0.68 -9.30 -6.34
N LEU A 90 -0.09 -9.79 -5.38
CA LEU A 90 0.29 -10.01 -3.99
C LEU A 90 0.65 -11.49 -3.82
N GLU A 91 1.90 -11.75 -3.47
CA GLU A 91 2.40 -13.09 -3.16
C GLU A 91 3.36 -13.02 -1.99
N ASN A 92 3.22 -13.88 -0.98
CA ASN A 92 4.14 -13.96 0.17
C ASN A 92 4.45 -12.60 0.81
N ARG A 93 3.41 -11.78 1.06
CA ARG A 93 3.53 -10.42 1.63
C ARG A 93 4.32 -9.43 0.77
N ARG A 94 4.42 -9.70 -0.53
CA ARG A 94 5.11 -8.86 -1.51
C ARG A 94 4.17 -8.46 -2.63
N VAL A 95 4.28 -7.22 -3.07
CA VAL A 95 3.49 -6.65 -4.16
C VAL A 95 4.39 -6.47 -5.35
N TYR A 96 4.04 -7.14 -6.44
CA TYR A 96 4.72 -7.10 -7.72
C TYR A 96 3.87 -6.34 -8.74
N SER A 97 4.50 -5.66 -9.69
CA SER A 97 3.78 -5.13 -10.84
C SER A 97 3.45 -6.24 -11.83
N GLY A 98 2.26 -6.16 -12.43
CA GLY A 98 1.76 -7.16 -13.36
C GLY A 98 1.15 -8.39 -12.70
N GLY A 99 1.07 -9.48 -13.46
CA GLY A 99 0.25 -10.65 -13.12
C GLY A 99 0.96 -11.83 -12.47
N ASN A 100 2.22 -11.69 -12.04
CA ASN A 100 2.94 -12.74 -11.32
C ASN A 100 4.13 -12.17 -10.53
N ALA A 101 4.75 -13.01 -9.69
CA ALA A 101 5.96 -12.67 -8.93
C ALA A 101 7.26 -12.62 -9.75
N ALA A 102 7.21 -12.85 -11.07
CA ALA A 102 8.33 -12.58 -11.97
C ALA A 102 8.37 -11.10 -12.42
N GLY A 103 7.32 -10.32 -12.13
CA GLY A 103 7.30 -8.88 -12.34
C GLY A 103 8.22 -8.13 -11.37
N PRO A 104 8.49 -6.84 -11.63
CA PRO A 104 9.19 -5.97 -10.69
C PRO A 104 8.52 -5.97 -9.30
N LEU A 105 9.32 -6.25 -8.27
CA LEU A 105 8.89 -6.08 -6.89
C LEU A 105 8.73 -4.57 -6.62
N LEU A 106 7.57 -4.16 -6.11
CA LEU A 106 7.27 -2.77 -5.78
C LEU A 106 7.28 -2.53 -4.27
N TYR A 107 6.63 -3.41 -3.52
CA TYR A 107 6.48 -3.26 -2.07
C TYR A 107 6.59 -4.59 -1.33
N GLU A 108 7.01 -4.52 -0.07
CA GLU A 108 6.96 -5.62 0.89
C GLU A 108 6.16 -5.21 2.13
N PHE A 109 5.40 -6.14 2.70
CA PHE A 109 4.68 -5.94 3.94
C PHE A 109 5.47 -6.50 5.12
N ASP A 110 6.03 -5.59 5.90
CA ASP A 110 6.83 -5.88 7.09
C ASP A 110 6.00 -5.58 8.34
N ASP A 111 5.39 -6.61 8.94
CA ASP A 111 4.41 -6.51 10.01
C ASP A 111 3.30 -5.48 9.76
N SER A 112 3.42 -4.29 10.32
CA SER A 112 2.48 -3.18 10.20
C SER A 112 2.87 -2.20 9.08
N ARG A 113 3.93 -2.46 8.32
CA ARG A 113 4.54 -1.50 7.40
C ARG A 113 4.40 -1.96 5.96
N VAL A 114 4.32 -0.98 5.07
CA VAL A 114 4.55 -1.15 3.64
C VAL A 114 5.88 -0.51 3.31
N VAL A 115 6.81 -1.31 2.80
CA VAL A 115 8.18 -0.90 2.50
C VAL A 115 8.36 -0.94 0.98
N GLU A 116 8.88 0.14 0.40
CA GLU A 116 9.26 0.16 -1.02
C GLU A 116 10.45 -0.76 -1.28
N ALA A 117 10.37 -1.50 -2.38
CA ALA A 117 11.43 -2.35 -2.85
C ALA A 117 12.58 -1.52 -3.45
N GLY A 118 13.81 -1.84 -3.06
CA GLY A 118 15.00 -1.15 -3.55
C GLY A 118 16.09 -1.01 -2.47
N ALA A 119 17.20 -0.38 -2.86
CA ALA A 119 18.27 -0.03 -1.94
C ALA A 119 17.77 1.08 -1.00
N GLY A 120 17.61 0.77 0.29
CA GLY A 120 17.22 1.74 1.31
C GLY A 120 15.91 1.46 2.05
N ARG A 121 15.15 0.41 1.69
CA ARG A 121 13.93 -0.06 2.39
C ARG A 121 13.08 1.08 2.97
N ILE A 122 12.56 1.94 2.10
CA ILE A 122 11.80 3.12 2.50
C ILE A 122 10.43 2.69 2.99
N VAL A 123 10.08 3.01 4.24
CA VAL A 123 8.72 2.78 4.75
C VAL A 123 7.78 3.80 4.11
N ARG A 124 6.91 3.33 3.21
CA ARG A 124 5.95 4.17 2.51
C ARG A 124 4.67 4.37 3.30
N PHE A 125 4.19 3.31 3.95
CA PHE A 125 3.00 3.36 4.79
C PHE A 125 3.18 2.59 6.09
N VAL A 126 2.49 3.03 7.12
CA VAL A 126 2.35 2.29 8.39
C VAL A 126 0.87 2.09 8.69
N GLN A 127 0.51 0.89 9.09
CA GLN A 127 -0.82 0.52 9.55
C GLN A 127 -0.85 0.50 11.08
N ARG A 128 -1.88 1.12 11.66
CA ARG A 128 -2.20 0.99 13.09
C ARG A 128 -3.70 0.76 13.22
N GLY A 129 -4.08 -0.44 13.66
CA GLY A 129 -5.48 -0.87 13.65
C GLY A 129 -6.08 -0.77 12.24
N HIS A 130 -7.10 0.08 12.11
CA HIS A 130 -7.81 0.32 10.86
C HIS A 130 -7.40 1.63 10.16
N SER A 131 -6.26 2.22 10.53
CA SER A 131 -5.76 3.45 9.94
C SER A 131 -4.39 3.22 9.27
N ILE A 132 -4.16 3.93 8.17
CA ILE A 132 -2.95 3.90 7.36
C ILE A 132 -2.37 5.31 7.34
N TYR A 133 -1.08 5.39 7.64
CA TYR A 133 -0.30 6.62 7.78
C TYR A 133 0.74 6.68 6.67
N PHE A 134 1.08 7.88 6.21
CA PHE A 134 2.19 8.08 5.28
C PHE A 134 3.53 8.13 6.03
N GLY A 135 4.48 7.31 5.58
CA GLY A 135 5.80 7.24 6.19
C GLY A 135 5.83 6.60 7.59
N PRO A 136 7.01 6.56 8.23
CA PRO A 136 7.20 5.91 9.53
C PRO A 136 6.79 6.78 10.73
N ASP A 137 6.49 8.07 10.52
CA ASP A 137 6.28 9.03 11.60
C ASP A 137 5.06 8.65 12.47
N PRO A 138 5.23 8.54 13.80
CA PRO A 138 4.10 8.37 14.73
C PRO A 138 3.05 9.48 14.65
N GLN A 139 3.45 10.71 14.32
CA GLN A 139 2.60 11.89 14.28
C GLN A 139 2.07 12.22 12.88
N ALA A 140 2.35 11.39 11.88
CA ALA A 140 1.82 11.59 10.54
C ALA A 140 0.27 11.64 10.58
N PRO A 141 -0.37 12.48 9.75
CA PRO A 141 -1.81 12.43 9.62
C PRO A 141 -2.26 11.09 9.03
N VAL A 142 -3.46 10.65 9.39
CA VAL A 142 -4.08 9.48 8.77
C VAL A 142 -4.30 9.76 7.29
N LEU A 143 -3.72 8.91 6.45
CA LEU A 143 -3.90 8.95 5.01
C LEU A 143 -5.24 8.29 4.64
N PHE A 144 -5.44 7.07 5.12
CA PHE A 144 -6.68 6.32 4.92
C PHE A 144 -7.13 5.66 6.22
N SER A 145 -8.44 5.56 6.43
CA SER A 145 -9.02 4.73 7.48
C SER A 145 -10.10 3.82 6.93
N PHE A 146 -10.34 2.72 7.63
CA PHE A 146 -11.19 1.62 7.19
C PHE A 146 -12.27 1.35 8.23
N GLN A 147 -13.54 1.35 7.82
CA GLN A 147 -14.65 1.02 8.70
C GLN A 147 -15.66 0.16 7.96
N GLY A 148 -15.76 -1.12 8.36
CA GLY A 148 -16.59 -2.10 7.68
C GLY A 148 -16.19 -2.23 6.21
N THR A 149 -17.09 -1.81 5.32
CA THR A 149 -16.89 -1.81 3.86
C THR A 149 -16.36 -0.49 3.31
N ARG A 150 -16.22 0.55 4.13
CA ARG A 150 -15.88 1.90 3.66
C ARG A 150 -14.43 2.24 3.91
N ILE A 151 -13.87 3.00 2.97
CA ILE A 151 -12.52 3.52 3.01
C ILE A 151 -12.62 5.03 2.99
N TYR A 152 -12.05 5.68 3.99
CA TYR A 152 -12.07 7.12 4.16
C TYR A 152 -10.70 7.68 3.82
N ARG A 153 -10.64 8.88 3.25
CA ARG A 153 -9.43 9.69 3.23
C ARG A 153 -9.41 10.52 4.52
N GLY A 154 -8.43 10.29 5.38
CA GLY A 154 -8.41 10.81 6.75
C GLY A 154 -9.09 9.89 7.77
N GLU A 155 -9.37 10.42 8.95
CA GLU A 155 -10.08 9.73 10.04
C GLU A 155 -11.57 9.54 9.72
N PRO A 156 -12.27 8.52 10.24
CA PRO A 156 -13.68 8.29 9.89
C PRO A 156 -14.64 9.39 10.36
N ALA A 157 -14.34 10.08 11.46
CA ALA A 157 -15.21 11.09 12.04
C ALA A 157 -15.34 12.34 11.14
N ASP A 158 -14.23 12.75 10.52
CA ASP A 158 -14.12 13.98 9.73
C ASP A 158 -13.74 13.72 8.26
N GLY A 159 -13.43 12.47 7.92
CA GLY A 159 -12.93 12.06 6.62
C GLY A 159 -14.02 11.84 5.60
N ARG A 160 -13.69 12.09 4.33
CA ARG A 160 -14.60 11.78 3.21
C ARG A 160 -14.49 10.32 2.84
N ILE A 161 -15.62 9.67 2.54
CA ILE A 161 -15.61 8.33 1.95
C ILE A 161 -14.95 8.43 0.58
N LEU A 162 -13.79 7.80 0.44
CA LEU A 162 -13.04 7.74 -0.81
C LEU A 162 -13.52 6.58 -1.68
N ALA A 163 -13.79 5.45 -1.05
CA ALA A 163 -14.22 4.24 -1.74
C ALA A 163 -15.07 3.35 -0.83
N THR A 164 -15.88 2.52 -1.46
CA THR A 164 -16.71 1.50 -0.82
C THR A 164 -16.40 0.14 -1.43
N CYS A 165 -16.19 -0.86 -0.59
CA CYS A 165 -15.97 -2.24 -0.97
C CYS A 165 -17.28 -3.04 -0.92
N ASN A 166 -17.39 -4.08 -1.74
CA ASN A 166 -18.51 -5.03 -1.64
C ASN A 166 -18.45 -5.94 -0.39
N THR A 167 -17.31 -5.98 0.30
CA THR A 167 -17.10 -6.78 1.52
C THR A 167 -16.19 -6.03 2.48
N ALA A 168 -16.33 -6.33 3.78
CA ALA A 168 -15.47 -5.75 4.79
C ALA A 168 -14.02 -6.20 4.63
N LEU A 169 -13.09 -5.25 4.80
CA LEU A 169 -11.65 -5.50 4.76
C LEU A 169 -11.18 -5.85 6.17
N THR A 170 -11.01 -7.14 6.45
CA THR A 170 -10.59 -7.67 7.75
C THR A 170 -9.14 -8.12 7.78
N ASP A 171 -8.53 -8.31 6.62
CA ASP A 171 -7.16 -8.78 6.47
C ASP A 171 -6.21 -7.57 6.40
N PRO A 172 -5.19 -7.48 7.29
CA PRO A 172 -4.25 -6.37 7.31
C PRO A 172 -3.48 -6.17 5.99
N ASP A 173 -3.11 -7.25 5.31
CA ASP A 173 -2.35 -7.17 4.06
C ASP A 173 -3.23 -6.74 2.90
N LEU A 174 -4.51 -7.14 2.89
CA LEU A 174 -5.49 -6.58 1.96
C LEU A 174 -5.76 -5.10 2.20
N ILE A 175 -5.84 -4.66 3.46
CA ILE A 175 -5.97 -3.24 3.81
C ILE A 175 -4.80 -2.45 3.21
N LYS A 176 -3.55 -2.90 3.43
CA LYS A 176 -2.35 -2.27 2.87
C LYS A 176 -2.34 -2.28 1.35
N LEU A 177 -2.70 -3.40 0.72
CA LEU A 177 -2.76 -3.52 -0.74
C LEU A 177 -3.76 -2.52 -1.34
N VAL A 178 -4.95 -2.42 -0.74
CA VAL A 178 -5.97 -1.47 -1.18
C VAL A 178 -5.48 -0.03 -1.01
N SER A 179 -4.79 0.29 0.09
CA SER A 179 -4.17 1.62 0.27
C SER A 179 -3.14 1.96 -0.79
N ILE A 180 -2.29 1.00 -1.19
CA ILE A 180 -1.33 1.21 -2.28
C ILE A 180 -2.09 1.56 -3.58
N VAL A 181 -3.11 0.77 -3.92
CA VAL A 181 -3.90 0.97 -5.14
C VAL A 181 -4.56 2.34 -5.16
N LEU A 182 -5.24 2.71 -4.08
CA LEU A 182 -5.92 4.00 -3.97
C LEU A 182 -4.94 5.17 -3.95
N TYR A 183 -3.78 5.01 -3.32
CA TYR A 183 -2.74 6.04 -3.33
C TYR A 183 -2.23 6.30 -4.75
N MET A 184 -1.90 5.24 -5.50
CA MET A 184 -1.43 5.35 -6.88
C MET A 184 -2.45 6.04 -7.79
N GLU A 185 -3.73 5.68 -7.69
CA GLU A 185 -4.80 6.32 -8.49
C GLU A 185 -4.97 7.80 -8.16
N THR A 186 -4.71 8.21 -6.91
CA THR A 186 -4.93 9.62 -6.50
C THR A 186 -3.77 10.56 -6.80
N LEU A 187 -2.67 10.04 -7.35
CA LEU A 187 -1.55 10.82 -7.86
C LEU A 187 -1.67 11.13 -9.36
N GLU A 188 -2.63 10.51 -10.06
CA GLU A 188 -3.01 10.83 -11.45
C GLU A 188 -3.98 12.02 -11.51
#